data_AF-A0A7C3WRW2-F1
#
_entry.id   AF-A0A7C3WRW2-F1
#
_cell.length_a   1.000
_cell.length_b   1.000
_cell.length_c   1.000
_cell.angle_alpha   90.00
_cell.angle_beta   90.00
_cell.angle_gamma   90.00
#
_symmetry.space_group_name_H-M   'P 1'
#
loop_
_entity.id
_entity.type
_entity.pdbx_description
1 polymer ?
#
loop_
_entity_poly.entity_id
_entity_poly.type
_entity_poly.pdbx_seq_one_letter_code
_entity_poly.pdbx_strand_id
1 'polypeptide(L)' 'MSQADINDFQKLDLRVGTITSVERVEGTKKLYRILVDLGELGIKQTISGLVGYYTPE' A
#
# COMPACT_ATOMS: atom_id res chain seq x y z
N MET A 1 19.85 12.68 15.92
CA MET A 1 18.46 12.44 15.52
C MET A 1 17.97 13.70 14.83
N SER A 2 17.53 13.61 13.57
CA SER A 2 16.96 14.73 12.82
C SER A 2 15.51 14.95 13.25
N GLN A 3 15.11 16.19 13.47
CA GLN A 3 13.71 16.57 13.70
C GLN A 3 13.06 16.95 12.37
N ALA A 4 11.79 16.61 12.19
CA ALA A 4 10.97 17.04 11.07
C ALA A 4 9.89 18.00 11.59
N ASP A 5 9.61 19.05 10.84
CA ASP A 5 8.57 20.01 11.19
C ASP A 5 7.17 19.40 10.94
N ILE A 6 6.19 19.75 11.76
CA ILE A 6 4.82 19.27 11.60
C ILE A 6 4.22 19.72 10.26
N ASN A 7 4.62 20.89 9.76
CA ASN A 7 4.20 21.40 8.45
C ASN A 7 4.70 20.52 7.30
N ASP A 8 5.85 19.84 7.46
CA ASP A 8 6.33 18.89 6.46
C ASP A 8 5.54 17.58 6.49
N PHE A 9 5.12 17.13 7.68
CA PHE A 9 4.25 15.96 7.81
C PHE A 9 2.87 16.19 7.18
N GLN A 10 2.30 17.39 7.34
CA GLN A 10 0.99 17.75 6.77
C GLN A 10 0.95 17.75 5.24
N LYS A 11 2.11 17.81 4.55
CA LYS A 11 2.17 17.73 3.08
C LYS A 11 1.91 16.31 2.56
N LEU A 12 1.95 15.29 3.42
CA LEU A 12 1.72 13.89 3.03
C LEU A 12 0.23 13.59 2.94
N ASP A 13 -0.23 13.13 1.77
CA ASP A 13 -1.61 12.65 1.59
C ASP A 13 -1.69 11.16 1.98
N LEU A 14 -1.85 10.91 3.29
CA LEU A 14 -2.02 9.58 3.85
C LEU A 14 -3.51 9.26 3.99
N ARG A 15 -3.95 8.13 3.43
CA ARG A 15 -5.35 7.71 3.46
C ARG A 15 -5.49 6.25 3.83
N VAL A 16 -6.66 5.92 4.36
CA VAL A 16 -7.10 4.54 4.59
C VAL A 16 -7.86 4.07 3.35
N GLY A 17 -7.59 2.84 2.93
CA GLY A 17 -8.30 2.20 1.84
C GLY A 17 -8.53 0.72 2.14
N THR A 18 -9.46 0.13 1.40
CA THR A 18 -9.81 -1.28 1.52
C THR A 18 -9.18 -2.07 0.39
N ILE A 19 -8.51 -3.17 0.72
CA ILE A 19 -7.93 -4.06 -0.29
C ILE A 19 -9.07 -4.77 -1.03
N THR A 20 -9.10 -4.66 -2.36
CA THR A 20 -10.10 -5.28 -3.23
C THR A 20 -9.58 -6.50 -3.99
N SER A 21 -8.27 -6.55 -4.25
CA SER A 21 -7.63 -7.70 -4.89
C SER A 21 -6.15 -7.78 -4.51
N VAL A 22 -5.64 -9.00 -4.40
CA VAL A 22 -4.23 -9.30 -4.14
C VAL A 22 -3.78 -10.41 -5.07
N GLU A 23 -2.68 -10.17 -5.80
CA GLU A 23 -2.08 -11.13 -6.73
C GLU A 23 -0.58 -11.26 -6.43
N ARG A 24 -0.01 -12.45 -6.62
CA ARG A 24 1.44 -12.61 -6.60
C ARG A 24 2.03 -12.05 -7.89
N VAL A 25 3.09 -11.25 -7.76
CA VAL A 25 3.80 -10.73 -8.93
C VAL A 25 4.66 -11.85 -9.51
N GLU A 26 4.45 -12.17 -10.79
CA GLU A 26 5.25 -13.17 -11.49
C GLU A 26 6.73 -12.78 -11.51
N GLY A 27 7.62 -13.76 -11.30
CA GLY A 27 9.07 -13.52 -11.27
C GLY A 27 9.64 -13.10 -9.90
N THR A 28 8.80 -12.90 -8.89
CA THR A 28 9.26 -12.57 -7.52
C THR A 28 8.52 -13.40 -6.47
N LYS A 29 9.29 -13.96 -5.52
CA LYS A 29 8.73 -14.79 -4.44
C LYS A 29 8.18 -13.97 -3.28
N LYS A 30 8.42 -12.65 -3.25
CA LYS A 30 8.20 -11.82 -2.05
C LYS A 30 7.26 -10.65 -2.27
N LEU A 31 6.78 -10.40 -3.50
CA LEU A 31 5.92 -9.25 -3.78
C LEU A 31 4.48 -9.66 -4.08
N TYR A 32 3.55 -8.92 -3.48
CA TYR A 32 2.15 -8.88 -3.87
C TYR A 32 1.85 -7.60 -4.63
N ARG A 33 1.06 -7.72 -5.69
CA ARG A 33 0.34 -6.63 -6.33
C ARG A 33 -1.02 -6.53 -5.64
N ILE A 34 -1.30 -5.36 -5.08
CA ILE A 34 -2.50 -5.10 -4.28
C ILE A 34 -3.27 -3.98 -4.95
N LEU A 35 -4.57 -4.20 -5.15
CA LEU A 35 -5.51 -3.16 -5.50
C LEU A 35 -6.21 -2.68 -4.23
N VAL A 36 -6.18 -1.38 -4.01
CA VAL A 36 -6.77 -0.71 -2.84
C VAL A 36 -7.79 0.28 -3.32
N ASP A 37 -9.02 0.14 -2.85
CA ASP A 37 -10.08 1.13 -3.04
C ASP A 37 -9.93 2.25 -2.01
N LEU A 38 -9.81 3.49 -2.51
CA LEU A 38 -9.69 4.71 -1.72
C LEU A 38 -11.00 5.53 -1.75
N GLY A 39 -12.13 4.90 -2.08
CA GLY A 39 -13.44 5.54 -2.14
C GLY A 39 -13.53 6.50 -3.34
N GLU A 40 -13.68 7.79 -3.07
CA GLU A 40 -13.84 8.82 -4.13
C GLU A 40 -12.62 8.94 -5.05
N LEU A 41 -11.43 8.55 -4.59
CA LEU A 41 -10.22 8.52 -5.41
C LEU A 41 -10.12 7.28 -6.32
N GLY A 42 -11.06 6.35 -6.17
CA GLY A 42 -11.12 5.09 -6.89
C GLY A 42 -10.07 4.07 -6.46
N ILE A 43 -9.92 3.04 -7.28
CA ILE A 43 -9.00 1.93 -7.03
C ILE A 43 -7.59 2.28 -7.50
N LYS A 44 -6.61 2.12 -6.61
CA LYS A 44 -5.18 2.31 -6.88
C LYS A 44 -4.41 1.01 -6.70
N GLN A 45 -3.35 0.87 -7.48
CA GLN A 45 -2.44 -0.26 -7.37
C GLN A 45 -1.24 0.10 -6.49
N THR A 46 -0.85 -0.83 -5.62
CA THR A 46 0.40 -0.78 -4.86
C THR A 46 1.11 -2.14 -4.89
N ILE A 47 2.41 -2.14 -4.59
CA ILE A 47 3.21 -3.37 -4.48
C ILE A 47 3.73 -3.46 -3.04
N SER A 48 3.56 -4.62 -2.40
CA SER A 48 4.06 -4.84 -1.04
C SER A 48 4.88 -6.12 -0.92
N GLY A 49 5.86 -6.09 -0.01
CA GLY A 49 6.73 -7.22 0.32
C GLY A 49 6.15 -8.20 1.35
N LEU A 50 4.82 -8.34 1.44
CA LEU A 50 4.13 -8.95 2.59
C LEU A 50 3.88 -10.46 2.49
N VAL A 51 4.44 -11.13 1.47
CA VAL A 51 4.17 -12.56 1.15
C VAL A 51 4.45 -13.54 2.29
N GLY A 52 5.31 -13.20 3.26
CA GLY A 52 5.62 -14.04 4.41
C GLY A 52 4.83 -13.71 5.69
N TYR A 53 4.08 -12.61 5.70
CA TYR A 53 3.34 -12.14 6.87
C TYR A 53 1.83 -12.29 6.71
N TYR A 54 1.34 -12.20 5.47
CA TYR A 54 -0.08 -12.26 5.16
C TYR A 54 -0.33 -13.17 3.96
N THR A 55 -1.45 -13.88 4.03
CA THR A 55 -2.04 -14.59 2.90
C THR A 55 -2.82 -13.61 2.02
N PRO A 56 -2.96 -13.90 0.71
CA PRO A 56 -3.85 -13.13 -0.15
C PRO A 56 -5.34 -13.22 0.25
N GLU A 57 -5.72 -14.33 0.89
CA GLU A 57 -7.03 -14.57 1.52
C GLU A 57 -7.09 -13.99 2.94
#